data_AF-Q6HGQ2-F1
#
_entry.id   AF-Q6HGQ2-F1
#
_cell.length_a   1.000
_cell.length_b   1.000
_cell.length_c   1.000
_cell.angle_alpha   90.00
_cell.angle_beta   90.00
_cell.angle_gamma   90.00
#
_symmetry.space_group_name_H-M   'P 1'
#
loop_
_entity.id
_entity.type
_entity.pdbx_description
1 polymer ?
#
loop_
_entity_poly.entity_id
_entity_poly.type
_entity_poly.pdbx_seq_one_letter_code
_entity_poly.pdbx_strand_id
1 'polypeptide(L)'
;MCKEGLYNFGGIIEERMSDKELFPLIEKSFLDPDFALTGGESNVDWQKRAIKVLKELLNTCRGQKVVVGTHGAVMTLMMGYYDSKYDLNFLLQTSKPDIYRMEFNGQELVEVKRL
;
A
#
# COMPACT_ATOMS: atom_id res chain seq x y z
N MET A 1 -14.58 -0.32 10.15
CA MET A 1 -14.81 0.73 11.16
C MET A 1 -13.58 0.81 12.06
N CYS A 2 -12.55 1.57 11.65
CA CYS A 2 -11.42 1.90 12.54
C CYS A 2 -11.83 3.12 13.36
N LYS A 3 -11.78 2.98 14.69
CA LYS A 3 -12.17 4.05 15.63
C LYS A 3 -11.16 5.19 15.61
N GLU A 4 -11.70 6.38 15.79
CA GLU A 4 -11.00 7.66 15.88
C GLU A 4 -10.01 7.68 17.05
N GLY A 5 -8.76 8.02 16.76
CA GLY A 5 -7.75 8.39 17.75
C GLY A 5 -7.14 9.70 17.31
N LEU A 6 -7.63 10.81 17.88
CA LEU A 6 -7.08 12.16 17.68
C LEU A 6 -5.81 12.28 18.54
N TYR A 7 -4.64 12.34 17.90
CA TYR A 7 -3.40 12.79 18.54
C TYR A 7 -3.05 14.19 18.05
N ASN A 8 -3.11 15.15 18.98
CA ASN A 8 -2.73 16.55 18.76
C ASN A 8 -1.20 16.67 18.69
N PHE A 9 -0.66 16.88 17.50
CA PHE A 9 0.64 17.54 17.28
C PHE A 9 0.40 18.81 16.47
N GLY A 10 1.12 19.88 16.83
CA GLY A 10 0.80 21.26 16.49
C GLY A 10 0.43 21.56 15.04
N GLY A 11 -0.71 22.25 14.87
CA GLY A 11 -0.82 23.36 13.92
C GLY A 11 -1.33 23.08 12.51
N ILE A 12 -1.71 21.85 12.17
CA ILE A 12 -2.55 21.55 11.01
C ILE A 12 -3.56 20.51 11.47
N ILE A 13 -4.84 20.86 11.46
CA ILE A 13 -5.88 19.84 11.60
C ILE A 13 -5.80 19.03 10.31
N GLU A 14 -5.12 17.89 10.31
CA GLU A 14 -5.30 16.87 9.26
C GLU A 14 -6.73 16.35 9.42
N GLU A 15 -7.69 17.13 8.91
CA GLU A 15 -9.07 16.69 8.81
C GLU A 15 -9.09 15.51 7.84
N ARG A 16 -9.35 14.33 8.39
CA ARG A 16 -9.48 13.11 7.59
C ARG A 16 -10.62 13.32 6.61
N MET A 17 -10.28 13.31 5.32
CA MET A 17 -11.26 13.29 4.24
C MET A 17 -12.33 12.22 4.48
N SER A 18 -13.60 12.58 4.28
CA SER A 18 -14.69 11.63 4.42
C SER A 18 -14.54 10.49 3.40
N ASP A 19 -15.03 9.30 3.73
CA ASP A 19 -14.95 8.16 2.80
C ASP A 19 -15.64 8.50 1.45
N LYS A 20 -16.73 9.28 1.47
CA LYS A 20 -17.45 9.74 0.27
C LYS A 20 -16.57 10.56 -0.68
N GLU A 21 -15.64 11.33 -0.14
CA GLU A 21 -14.69 12.14 -0.92
C GLU A 21 -13.43 11.34 -1.29
N LEU A 22 -13.01 10.44 -0.40
CA LEU A 22 -11.79 9.64 -0.57
C LEU A 22 -11.93 8.55 -1.63
N PHE A 23 -13.05 7.83 -1.68
CA PHE A 23 -13.24 6.71 -2.59
C PHE A 23 -13.09 7.10 -4.08
N PRO A 24 -13.73 8.17 -4.58
CA PRO A 24 -13.53 8.60 -5.98
C PRO A 24 -12.08 8.94 -6.32
N LEU A 25 -11.31 9.45 -5.34
CA LEU A 25 -9.90 9.78 -5.54
C LEU A 25 -9.03 8.52 -5.61
N ILE A 26 -9.34 7.50 -4.80
CA ILE A 26 -8.70 6.18 -4.88
C ILE A 26 -9.02 5.53 -6.24
N GLU A 27 -10.29 5.53 -6.67
CA GLU A 27 -10.66 4.98 -7.97
C GLU A 27 -9.89 5.67 -9.10
N LYS A 28 -9.84 7.00 -9.07
CA LYS A 28 -9.11 7.79 -10.05
C LYS A 28 -7.61 7.49 -10.03
N SER A 29 -6.98 7.37 -8.86
CA SER A 29 -5.54 7.09 -8.78
C SER A 29 -5.16 5.70 -9.30
N PHE A 30 -6.06 4.72 -9.20
CA PHE A 30 -5.85 3.39 -9.78
C PHE A 30 -6.14 3.34 -11.29
N LEU A 31 -7.05 4.17 -11.80
CA LEU A 31 -7.33 4.29 -13.23
C LEU A 31 -6.27 5.11 -13.99
N ASP A 32 -5.76 6.16 -13.35
CA ASP A 32 -4.71 7.04 -13.85
C ASP A 32 -3.55 7.02 -12.84
N PRO A 33 -2.55 6.11 -13.00
CA PRO A 33 -1.48 5.93 -12.01
C PRO A 33 -0.60 7.16 -11.79
N ASP A 34 -0.58 8.11 -12.73
CA ASP A 34 0.16 9.38 -12.64
C ASP A 34 -0.69 10.50 -12.00
N PHE A 35 -1.98 10.27 -11.75
CA PHE A 35 -2.85 11.22 -11.05
C PHE A 35 -2.35 11.47 -9.62
N ALA A 36 -2.15 12.75 -9.30
CA ALA A 36 -1.88 13.23 -7.96
C ALA A 36 -2.73 14.48 -7.68
N LEU A 37 -3.16 14.64 -6.43
CA LEU A 37 -3.70 15.91 -5.95
C LEU A 37 -2.56 16.93 -5.83
N THR A 38 -2.89 18.22 -5.85
CA THR A 38 -1.92 19.28 -5.57
C THR A 38 -1.26 19.03 -4.21
N GLY A 39 0.06 18.84 -4.20
CA GLY A 39 0.85 18.52 -3.00
C GLY A 39 0.82 17.04 -2.57
N GLY A 40 0.11 16.17 -3.30
CA GLY A 40 0.10 14.73 -3.11
C GLY A 40 1.11 13.99 -3.98
N GLU A 41 1.24 12.68 -3.75
CA GLU A 41 2.02 11.76 -4.58
C GLU A 41 1.07 10.95 -5.49
N SER A 42 1.56 10.56 -6.67
CA SER A 42 0.86 9.64 -7.57
C SER A 42 1.03 8.18 -7.10
N ASN A 43 0.21 7.26 -7.63
CA ASN A 43 0.40 5.83 -7.37
C ASN A 43 1.74 5.33 -7.92
N VAL A 44 2.22 5.90 -9.03
CA VAL A 44 3.54 5.62 -9.59
C VAL A 44 4.65 6.00 -8.60
N ASP A 45 4.59 7.18 -8.00
CA ASP A 45 5.59 7.65 -7.04
C ASP A 45 5.58 6.82 -5.76
N TRP A 46 4.37 6.50 -5.26
CA TRP A 46 4.18 5.61 -4.12
C TRP A 46 4.74 4.22 -4.36
N GLN A 47 4.41 3.60 -5.49
CA GLN A 47 4.91 2.26 -5.81
C GLN A 47 6.43 2.26 -5.95
N LYS A 48 7.03 3.26 -6.61
CA LYS A 48 8.49 3.39 -6.72
C LYS A 48 9.16 3.43 -5.34
N ARG A 49 8.67 4.26 -4.43
CA ARG A 49 9.21 4.38 -3.07
C ARG A 49 9.01 3.11 -2.26
N ALA A 50 7.81 2.53 -2.32
CA ALA A 50 7.46 1.30 -1.63
C ALA A 50 8.34 0.10 -2.05
N ILE A 51 8.56 -0.06 -3.37
CA ILE A 51 9.38 -1.14 -3.92
C ILE A 51 10.85 -0.95 -3.62
N LYS A 52 11.35 0.30 -3.59
CA LYS A 52 12.71 0.57 -3.15
C LYS A 52 12.94 0.04 -1.73
N VAL A 53 12.07 0.40 -0.78
CA VAL A 53 12.15 -0.07 0.61
C VAL A 53 12.01 -1.59 0.69
N LEU A 54 11.07 -2.19 -0.05
CA LEU A 54 10.91 -3.65 -0.07
C LEU A 54 12.18 -4.36 -0.56
N LYS A 55 12.81 -3.88 -1.63
CA LYS A 55 14.07 -4.46 -2.15
C LYS A 55 15.22 -4.31 -1.14
N GLU A 56 15.30 -3.18 -0.44
CA GLU A 56 16.27 -2.99 0.64
C GLU A 56 16.04 -3.99 1.79
N LEU A 57 14.79 -4.24 2.18
CA LEU A 57 14.44 -5.26 3.17
C LEU A 57 14.80 -6.68 2.72
N LEU A 58 14.50 -7.04 1.47
CA LEU A 58 14.85 -8.36 0.91
C LEU A 58 16.36 -8.61 0.93
N ASN A 59 17.16 -7.57 0.68
CA ASN A 59 18.61 -7.67 0.75
C ASN A 59 19.13 -7.73 2.21
N THR A 60 18.62 -6.86 3.08
CA THR A 60 19.10 -6.72 4.47
C THR A 60 18.68 -7.91 5.34
N CYS A 61 17.49 -8.45 5.12
CA CYS A 61 16.90 -9.53 5.90
C CYS A 61 16.98 -10.88 5.16
N ARG A 62 17.98 -11.06 4.29
CA ARG A 62 18.13 -12.28 3.50
C ARG A 62 18.18 -13.52 4.39
N GLY A 63 17.34 -14.51 4.07
CA GLY A 63 17.21 -15.76 4.83
C GLY A 63 16.39 -15.66 6.12
N GLN A 64 15.81 -14.50 6.43
CA GLN A 64 14.97 -14.28 7.60
C GLN A 64 13.49 -14.22 7.23
N LYS A 65 12.61 -14.45 8.21
CA LYS A 65 11.17 -14.19 8.10
C LYS A 65 10.88 -12.83 8.73
N VAL A 66 10.34 -11.90 7.95
CA VAL A 66 10.04 -10.53 8.38
C VAL A 66 8.54 -10.29 8.29
N VAL A 67 7.97 -9.59 9.27
CA VAL A 67 6.58 -9.11 9.25
C VAL A 67 6.61 -7.61 8.98
N VAL A 68 5.84 -7.16 7.98
CA VAL A 68 5.70 -5.74 7.62
C VAL A 68 4.26 -5.31 7.85
N GLY A 69 4.06 -4.33 8.72
CA GLY A 69 2.77 -3.65 8.91
C GLY A 69 2.66 -2.45 7.97
N THR A 70 1.58 -2.37 7.18
CA THR A 70 1.35 -1.28 6.22
C THR A 70 -0.15 -1.02 6.01
N HIS A 71 -0.48 -0.03 5.18
CA HIS A 71 -1.84 0.26 4.75
C HIS A 71 -2.24 -0.58 3.52
N GLY A 72 -3.54 -0.86 3.38
CA GLY A 72 -4.08 -1.67 2.27
C GLY A 72 -3.70 -1.15 0.89
N ALA A 73 -3.76 0.17 0.66
CA ALA A 73 -3.39 0.75 -0.64
C ALA A 73 -1.90 0.53 -0.98
N VAL A 74 -1.01 0.72 0.00
CA VAL A 74 0.43 0.49 -0.17
C VAL A 74 0.71 -0.99 -0.40
N MET A 75 0.05 -1.87 0.35
CA MET A 75 0.14 -3.32 0.14
C MET A 75 -0.28 -3.71 -1.28
N THR A 76 -1.43 -3.21 -1.75
CA THR A 76 -1.90 -3.43 -3.12
C THR A 76 -0.88 -2.96 -4.15
N LEU A 77 -0.35 -1.73 -4.02
CA LEU A 77 0.65 -1.21 -4.96
C LEU A 77 1.95 -2.02 -4.94
N MET A 78 2.42 -2.44 -3.76
CA MET A 78 3.60 -3.29 -3.62
C MET A 78 3.42 -4.64 -4.29
N MET A 79 2.27 -5.28 -4.10
CA MET A 79 1.96 -6.58 -4.72
C MET A 79 1.73 -6.43 -6.23
N GLY A 80 1.06 -5.34 -6.64
CA GLY A 80 0.78 -5.00 -8.04
C GLY A 80 2.03 -4.77 -8.89
N TYR A 81 3.15 -4.37 -8.28
CA TYR A 81 4.45 -4.29 -8.98
C TYR A 81 4.92 -5.65 -9.50
N TYR A 82 4.63 -6.74 -8.77
CA TYR A 82 5.05 -8.09 -9.15
C TYR A 82 3.99 -8.85 -9.95
N ASP A 83 2.71 -8.56 -9.71
CA ASP A 83 1.59 -9.23 -10.38
C ASP A 83 0.41 -8.27 -10.51
N SER A 84 0.03 -7.93 -11.74
CA SER A 84 -1.00 -6.94 -12.04
C SER A 84 -2.41 -7.35 -11.58
N LYS A 85 -2.62 -8.60 -11.12
CA LYS A 85 -3.90 -9.01 -10.52
C LYS A 85 -4.20 -8.30 -9.19
N TYR A 86 -3.18 -7.74 -8.53
CA TYR A 86 -3.34 -6.94 -7.32
C TYR A 86 -3.66 -5.49 -7.70
N ASP A 87 -4.93 -5.26 -8.01
CA ASP A 87 -5.46 -4.00 -8.54
C ASP A 87 -6.41 -3.32 -7.53
N LEU A 88 -7.19 -2.35 -8.00
CA LEU A 88 -8.23 -1.70 -7.22
C LEU A 88 -9.26 -2.70 -6.66
N ASN A 89 -9.66 -3.70 -7.44
CA ASN A 89 -10.63 -4.70 -6.99
C ASN A 89 -10.06 -5.52 -5.83
N PHE A 90 -8.77 -5.86 -5.88
CA PHE A 90 -8.08 -6.47 -4.76
C PHE A 90 -8.10 -5.56 -3.53
N LEU A 91 -7.73 -4.28 -3.67
CA LEU A 91 -7.75 -3.31 -2.55
C LEU A 91 -9.12 -3.26 -1.86
N LEU A 92 -10.19 -3.16 -2.63
CA LEU A 92 -11.56 -3.05 -2.13
C LEU A 92 -12.05 -4.34 -1.43
N GLN A 93 -11.45 -5.49 -1.73
CA GLN A 93 -11.77 -6.78 -1.10
C GLN A 93 -10.92 -7.11 0.12
N THR A 94 -9.90 -6.30 0.44
CA THR A 94 -9.05 -6.53 1.61
C THR A 94 -9.83 -6.39 2.94
N SER A 95 -9.58 -7.29 3.89
CA SER A 95 -10.04 -7.14 5.27
C SER A 95 -9.11 -6.21 6.07
N LYS A 96 -9.47 -5.90 7.33
CA LYS A 96 -8.63 -5.08 8.22
C LYS A 96 -8.60 -5.71 9.63
N PRO A 97 -7.56 -6.47 10.00
CA PRO A 97 -6.34 -6.77 9.20
C PRO A 97 -6.62 -7.74 8.04
N ASP A 98 -5.73 -7.75 7.05
CA ASP A 98 -5.61 -8.79 6.01
C ASP A 98 -4.13 -9.17 5.91
N ILE A 99 -3.82 -10.45 5.80
CA ILE A 99 -2.45 -10.95 5.95
C ILE A 99 -2.07 -11.76 4.71
N TYR A 100 -0.92 -11.42 4.11
CA TYR A 100 -0.36 -12.11 2.97
C TYR A 100 1.09 -12.51 3.25
N ARG A 101 1.43 -13.75 2.95
CA ARG A 101 2.80 -14.24 2.88
C ARG A 101 3.28 -14.11 1.45
N MET A 102 4.35 -13.35 1.25
CA MET A 102 5.06 -13.24 -0.03
C MET A 102 6.41 -13.95 0.11
N GLU A 103 6.65 -14.94 -0.75
CA GLU A 103 7.90 -15.71 -0.79
C GLU A 103 8.78 -15.22 -1.93
N PHE A 104 10.06 -14.97 -1.66
CA PHE A 104 11.00 -14.42 -2.62
C PHE A 104 12.25 -15.28 -2.80
N ASN A 105 12.70 -15.43 -4.05
CA ASN A 105 14.03 -15.91 -4.40
C ASN A 105 14.90 -14.71 -4.80
N GLY A 106 15.70 -14.20 -3.87
CA GLY A 106 16.38 -12.93 -4.05
C GLY A 106 15.37 -11.78 -4.10
N GLN A 107 15.21 -11.15 -5.26
CA GLN A 107 14.21 -10.09 -5.50
C GLN A 107 13.05 -10.55 -6.39
N GLU A 108 13.03 -11.82 -6.79
CA GLU A 108 11.96 -12.40 -7.60
C GLU A 108 10.87 -12.95 -6.68
N LEU A 109 9.62 -12.56 -6.92
CA LEU A 109 8.47 -13.09 -6.20
C LEU A 109 8.13 -14.50 -6.72
N VAL A 110 8.08 -15.47 -5.81
CA VAL A 110 7.84 -16.89 -6.11
C VAL A 110 6.41 -17.29 -5.80
N GLU A 111 5.90 -16.89 -4.64
CA GLU A 111 4.55 -17.24 -4.19
C GLU A 111 3.91 -16.10 -3.41
N VAL A 112 2.60 -15.96 -3.55
CA VAL A 112 1.77 -15.18 -2.61
C VAL A 112 0.66 -16.05 -2.06
N LYS A 113 0.54 -16.09 -0.74
CA LYS A 113 -0.52 -16.83 -0.03
C LYS A 113 -1.22 -15.91 0.97
N ARG A 114 -2.55 -15.79 0.86
CA ARG A 114 -3.37 -15.16 1.91
C ARG A 114 -3.42 -16.08 3.14
N LEU A 115 -3.23 -15.51 4.32
CA LEU A 115 -3.20 -16.23 5.61
C LEU A 115 -4.49 -16.02 6.40
#